data_AF-M2R6V5-F1
#
_entry.id   AF-M2R6V5-F1
#
_cell.length_a   1.000
_cell.length_b   1.000
_cell.length_c   1.000
_cell.angle_alpha   90.00
_cell.angle_beta   90.00
_cell.angle_gamma   90.00
#
_symmetry.space_group_name_H-M   'P 1'
#
loop_
_entity.id
_entity.type
_entity.pdbx_description
1 polymer ?
#
loop_
_entity_poly.entity_id
_entity_poly.type
_entity_poly.pdbx_seq_one_letter_code
_entity_poly.pdbx_strand_id
1 'polypeptide(L)' 'MSVSDLTRATWLNEKPGQSQAVSVRVQGENWAEGIVVQITGLGYIVEFVLNGVTQRRSFNAGDVRRVNPQT' A
#
# COMPACT_ATOMS: atom_id res chain seq x y z
N MET A 1 -1.50 -18.95 -27.71
CA MET A 1 -2.18 -18.29 -26.56
C MET A 1 -1.22 -17.24 -26.04
N SER A 2 -1.57 -15.95 -26.20
CA SER A 2 -0.71 -14.83 -25.85
C SER A 2 -0.84 -14.53 -24.36
N VAL A 3 0.28 -14.46 -23.64
CA VAL A 3 0.35 -13.85 -22.30
C VAL A 3 0.64 -12.37 -22.55
N SER A 4 -0.41 -11.54 -22.56
CA SER A 4 -0.25 -10.10 -22.79
C SER A 4 -0.91 -9.31 -21.66
N ASP A 5 -0.03 -8.70 -20.87
CA ASP A 5 -0.23 -7.52 -20.04
C ASP A 5 -1.31 -7.60 -18.95
N LEU A 6 -0.93 -8.22 -17.83
CA LEU A 6 -1.38 -7.81 -16.50
C LEU A 6 -0.93 -6.36 -16.27
N THR A 7 -1.74 -5.44 -16.77
CA THR A 7 -1.63 -4.00 -16.48
C THR A 7 -1.52 -3.82 -14.97
N ARG A 8 -0.59 -2.95 -14.54
CA ARG A 8 -0.20 -2.65 -13.14
C ARG A 8 -1.35 -2.47 -12.12
N ALA A 9 -2.60 -2.37 -12.57
CA ALA A 9 -3.81 -2.26 -11.76
C ALA A 9 -4.34 -3.60 -11.20
N THR A 10 -3.92 -4.76 -11.72
CA THR A 10 -4.47 -6.05 -11.24
C THR A 10 -4.00 -6.41 -9.82
N TRP A 11 -2.92 -5.82 -9.33
CA TRP A 11 -2.26 -6.23 -8.08
C TRP A 11 -2.93 -5.77 -6.77
N LEU A 12 -3.88 -4.85 -6.83
CA LEU A 12 -4.67 -4.42 -5.67
C LEU A 12 -6.15 -4.81 -5.76
N ASN A 13 -6.56 -5.35 -6.89
CA ASN A 13 -7.92 -5.87 -7.12
C ASN A 13 -8.05 -7.36 -6.82
N GLU A 14 -6.98 -8.07 -6.41
CA GLU A 14 -7.05 -9.51 -6.19
C GLU A 14 -7.94 -9.91 -4.99
N LYS A 15 -8.18 -9.01 -4.01
CA LYS A 15 -9.25 -9.17 -3.01
C LYS A 15 -9.76 -7.82 -2.50
N PRO A 16 -10.82 -7.23 -3.09
CA PRO A 16 -11.51 -6.12 -2.45
C PRO A 16 -12.02 -6.59 -1.07
N GLY A 17 -11.52 -5.95 0.00
CA GLY A 17 -11.82 -6.33 1.38
C GLY A 17 -10.70 -7.07 2.13
N GLN A 18 -9.56 -7.40 1.50
CA GLN A 18 -8.38 -7.87 2.22
C GLN A 18 -7.46 -6.68 2.54
N SER A 19 -7.41 -6.32 3.82
CA SER A 19 -6.38 -5.46 4.40
C SER A 19 -4.99 -5.99 4.04
N GLN A 20 -4.27 -5.31 3.13
CA GLN A 20 -2.91 -5.70 2.72
C GLN A 20 -1.89 -4.92 3.53
N ALA A 21 -0.94 -5.64 4.13
CA ALA A 21 0.22 -5.04 4.78
C ALA A 21 1.13 -4.40 3.72
N VAL A 22 1.44 -3.13 3.90
CA VAL A 22 2.27 -2.31 3.01
C VAL A 22 3.29 -1.53 3.82
N SER A 23 4.42 -1.18 3.20
CA SER A 23 5.29 -0.13 3.73
C SER A 23 4.98 1.18 3.00
N VAL A 24 4.86 2.27 3.75
CA VAL A 24 4.60 3.61 3.24
C VAL A 24 5.72 4.57 3.58
N ARG A 25 6.06 5.48 2.66
CA ARG A 25 7.09 6.50 2.89
C ARG A 25 6.57 7.60 3.78
N VAL A 26 7.10 7.70 5.00
CA VAL A 26 6.80 8.73 6.01
C VAL A 26 8.02 9.61 6.24
N GLN A 27 7.85 10.93 6.18
CA GLN A 27 8.89 11.94 6.43
C GLN A 27 10.19 11.72 5.65
N GLY A 28 10.20 12.13 4.37
CA GLY A 28 11.41 12.31 3.59
C GLY A 28 12.03 11.00 3.11
N GLU A 29 12.35 10.03 3.98
CA GLU A 29 13.02 8.77 3.62
C GLU A 29 12.70 7.57 4.52
N ASN A 30 11.94 7.75 5.61
CA ASN A 30 11.59 6.63 6.48
C ASN A 30 10.42 5.84 5.88
N TRP A 31 10.44 4.52 6.03
CA TRP A 31 9.32 3.66 5.66
C TRP A 31 8.66 3.16 6.94
N ALA A 32 7.33 3.27 7.02
CA ALA A 32 6.53 2.72 8.11
C ALA A 32 5.65 1.60 7.56
N GLU A 33 5.50 0.54 8.33
CA GLU A 33 4.54 -0.51 8.01
C GLU A 33 3.13 -0.07 8.37
N GLY A 34 2.18 -0.43 7.50
CA GLY A 34 0.78 -0.08 7.64
C GLY A 34 -0.10 -1.04 6.85
N ILE A 35 -1.39 -0.74 6.89
CA ILE A 35 -2.43 -1.54 6.27
C ILE A 35 -3.24 -0.63 5.36
N VAL A 36 -3.42 -1.05 4.10
CA VAL A 36 -4.34 -0.36 3.19
C VAL A 36 -5.76 -0.58 3.68
N VAL A 37 -6.43 0.50 4.06
CA VAL A 37 -7.83 0.49 4.54
C VAL A 37 -8.82 0.92 3.45
N GLN A 38 -8.36 1.69 2.47
CA GLN A 38 -9.19 2.11 1.34
C GLN A 38 -8.32 2.39 0.12
N ILE A 39 -8.84 2.02 -1.06
CA ILE A 39 -8.24 2.36 -2.35
C ILE A 39 -9.08 3.49 -2.96
N THR A 40 -8.41 4.52 -3.46
CA THR A 40 -9.02 5.64 -4.17
C THR A 40 -8.47 5.71 -5.59
N GLY A 41 -9.15 6.41 -6.50
CA GLY A 41 -8.64 6.60 -7.87
C GLY A 41 -7.29 7.35 -7.94
N LEU A 42 -6.86 7.98 -6.83
CA LEU A 42 -5.64 8.77 -6.74
C LEU A 42 -4.53 8.09 -5.92
N GLY A 43 -4.80 6.96 -5.25
CA GLY A 43 -3.83 6.30 -4.36
C GLY A 43 -4.48 5.44 -3.26
N TYR A 44 -3.76 5.26 -2.16
CA TYR A 44 -4.16 4.38 -1.05
C TYR A 44 -4.31 5.17 0.24
N ILE A 45 -5.38 4.92 0.98
CA ILE A 45 -5.48 5.32 2.37
C ILE A 45 -4.89 4.18 3.20
N VAL A 46 -3.82 4.49 3.91
CA VAL A 46 -3.08 3.53 4.74
C VAL A 46 -3.19 3.96 6.19
N GLU A 47 -3.48 2.98 7.05
CA GLU A 47 -3.39 3.09 8.49
C GLU A 47 -2.06 2.51 8.97
N PHE A 48 -1.26 3.29 9.69
CA PHE A 48 0.09 2.91 10.14
C PHE A 48 0.37 3.51 11.52
N VAL A 49 1.31 2.91 12.25
CA VAL A 49 1.74 3.42 13.56
C VAL A 49 3.02 4.21 13.39
N LEU A 50 3.03 5.46 13.85
CA LEU A 50 4.21 6.32 13.88
C LEU A 50 4.36 6.89 15.28
N ASN A 51 5.51 6.65 15.91
CA ASN A 51 5.80 7.08 17.29
C ASN A 51 4.73 6.62 18.31
N GLY A 52 4.21 5.39 18.16
CA GLY A 52 3.18 4.83 19.04
C GLY A 52 1.76 5.37 18.81
N VAL A 53 1.56 6.21 17.79
CA VAL A 53 0.25 6.77 17.44
C VAL A 53 -0.22 6.18 16.11
N THR A 54 -1.43 5.63 16.09
CA THR A 54 -2.10 5.19 14.87
C THR A 54 -2.53 6.40 14.05
N GLN A 55 -2.06 6.47 12.80
CA GLN A 55 -2.38 7.52 11.85
C GLN A 55 -2.98 6.92 10.58
N ARG A 56 -3.88 7.67 9.97
CA ARG A 56 -4.47 7.32 8.66
C ARG A 56 -4.17 8.44 7.68
N ARG A 57 -3.43 8.14 6.61
CA ARG A 57 -3.07 9.12 5.58
C ARG A 57 -3.22 8.55 4.18
N SER A 58 -3.43 9.46 3.23
CA SER A 58 -3.41 9.15 1.81
C SER A 58 -1.96 9.11 1.30
N PHE A 59 -1.64 8.10 0.51
CA PHE A 59 -0.35 7.90 -0.13
C PHE A 59 -0.55 7.66 -1.63
N ASN A 60 0.32 8.24 -2.45
CA ASN A 60 0.36 7.94 -3.86
C ASN A 60 0.91 6.53 -4.07
N ALA A 61 0.62 5.92 -5.22
CA ALA A 61 1.13 4.58 -5.51
C ALA A 61 2.66 4.46 -5.54
N GLY A 62 3.38 5.55 -5.82
CA GLY A 62 4.84 5.57 -5.74
C GLY A 62 5.41 5.58 -4.31
N ASP A 63 4.59 5.98 -3.33
CA ASP A 63 4.97 6.07 -1.91
C ASP A 63 4.51 4.85 -1.10
N VAL A 64 3.90 3.86 -1.76
CA VAL A 64 3.44 2.60 -1.17
C VAL A 64 4.16 1.44 -1.84
N ARG A 65 4.74 0.54 -1.04
CA ARG A 65 5.32 -0.71 -1.52
C ARG A 65 4.76 -1.87 -0.74
N ARG A 66 4.75 -3.07 -1.34
CA ARG A 66 4.46 -4.29 -0.58
C ARG A 66 5.51 -4.43 0.51
N VAL A 67 5.08 -4.86 1.70
CA VAL A 67 6.01 -5.48 2.64
C VAL A 67 6.54 -6.70 1.92
N ASN A 68 7.83 -6.72 1.59
CA ASN A 68 8.45 -7.88 0.99
C ASN A 68 8.33 -9.01 2.02
N PRO A 69 7.70 -10.16 1.72
CA PRO A 69 7.70 -11.28 2.64
C PRO A 69 9.10 -11.90 2.66
N GLN A 70 10.04 -11.23 3.32
CA GLN A 70 11.38 -11.74 3.57
C GLN A 70 11.75 -11.31 4.99
N THR A 71 11.86 -12.34 5.86
CA THR A 71 12.03 -12.37 7.33
C THR A 71 10.81 -12.05 8.17
#